data_AF-A0A7M3MMM7-F1
#
_entry.id   AF-A0A7M3MMM7-F1
#
_cell.length_a   1.000
_cell.length_b   1.000
_cell.length_c   1.000
_cell.angle_alpha   90.00
_cell.angle_beta   90.00
_cell.angle_gamma   90.00
#
_symmetry.space_group_name_H-M   'P 1'
#
loop_
_entity.id
_entity.type
_entity.pdbx_description
1 polymer ?
#
loop_
_entity_poly.entity_id
_entity_poly.type
_entity_poly.pdbx_seq_one_letter_code
_entity_poly.pdbx_strand_id
1 'polypeptide(L)'
;MIPNASTSCGSSILLSQLGTTALAAAEGASSVFYMIEGDHLVFFEWLQLAPPGHPLIDASNPAIVRHGNQWYLRDSLTGGPATTTFYYGRSGDSQHMLCDWNGDGTQTPGVIRIIDGRPNWLLRNTQSGGSADHSFIYGRADDRAVCGDWNGDGQQTPGVVRERADGTYVWHLHSWLRGGAAGVSFEFGQDQYPGELPPAWPVVGDWNGNGYDSVGIVQGHPDGQLQWQLRDATDAGAPDWDFVYYDGAIWGDHLERHVPIVGDWNGDGRDGPGVTRASGAVSPQWLLRDDRSAGHADHVFRYGRHLDIALSWR
;
A
#
# COMPACT_ATOMS: atom_id res chain seq x y z
N MET A 1 7.61 -8.87 -30.11
CA MET A 1 8.69 -9.02 -31.12
C MET A 1 10.00 -9.08 -30.34
N ILE A 2 10.66 -10.24 -30.30
CA ILE A 2 11.95 -10.37 -29.59
C ILE A 2 13.04 -10.41 -30.67
N PRO A 3 13.98 -9.46 -30.71
CA PRO A 3 15.10 -9.51 -31.65
C PRO A 3 15.94 -10.74 -31.37
N ASN A 4 16.27 -11.51 -32.41
CA ASN A 4 17.28 -12.57 -32.31
C ASN A 4 18.67 -11.90 -32.35
N ALA A 5 19.07 -11.31 -31.23
CA ALA A 5 20.38 -10.68 -31.12
C ALA A 5 21.41 -11.73 -30.69
N SER A 6 22.27 -12.07 -31.65
CA SER A 6 23.54 -12.78 -31.55
C SER A 6 24.18 -12.81 -30.15
N THR A 7 24.59 -14.01 -29.75
CA THR A 7 25.65 -14.50 -28.83
C THR A 7 26.63 -13.55 -28.09
N SER A 8 26.32 -12.29 -27.83
CA SER A 8 27.12 -11.40 -26.98
C SER A 8 26.19 -10.41 -26.27
N CYS A 9 26.07 -10.60 -24.95
CA CYS A 9 25.30 -9.81 -23.99
C CYS A 9 23.80 -10.14 -23.88
N GLY A 10 23.48 -11.07 -22.97
CA GLY A 10 22.40 -10.84 -22.00
C GLY A 10 21.00 -11.41 -22.25
N SER A 11 20.73 -12.08 -23.37
CA SER A 11 19.42 -12.72 -23.58
C SER A 11 19.55 -14.14 -24.10
N SER A 12 20.07 -15.04 -23.26
CA SER A 12 19.97 -16.47 -23.50
C SER A 12 18.57 -16.96 -23.12
N ILE A 13 17.61 -16.81 -24.04
CA ILE A 13 16.48 -17.74 -24.06
C ILE A 13 17.11 -19.13 -24.28
N LEU A 14 16.93 -20.02 -23.30
CA LEU A 14 17.40 -21.40 -23.39
C LEU A 14 16.63 -22.10 -24.53
N LEU A 15 17.23 -22.11 -25.72
CA LEU A 15 16.74 -22.83 -26.91
C LEU A 15 16.44 -24.31 -26.66
N SER A 16 16.91 -24.88 -25.54
CA SER A 16 16.73 -26.28 -25.17
C SER A 16 15.29 -26.69 -24.83
N GLN A 17 14.37 -25.73 -24.68
CA GLN A 17 12.96 -26.00 -24.35
C GLN A 17 12.03 -26.02 -25.57
N LEU A 18 12.53 -25.72 -26.77
CA LEU A 18 11.76 -25.79 -28.01
C LEU A 18 11.84 -27.19 -28.60
N GLY A 19 10.68 -27.78 -28.94
CA GLY A 19 10.62 -29.05 -29.67
C GLY A 19 11.38 -28.98 -31.01
N THR A 20 11.87 -30.12 -31.49
CA THR A 20 12.80 -30.22 -32.64
C THR A 20 12.30 -29.57 -33.94
N THR A 21 10.99 -29.40 -34.10
CA THR A 21 10.36 -28.72 -35.24
C THR A 21 10.48 -27.18 -35.19
N ALA A 22 10.56 -26.58 -34.01
CA ALA A 22 10.72 -25.13 -33.85
C ALA A 22 12.19 -24.69 -33.99
N LEU A 23 13.15 -25.55 -33.65
CA LEU A 23 14.59 -25.29 -33.79
C LEU A 23 15.00 -25.10 -35.26
N ALA A 24 14.46 -25.91 -36.17
CA ALA A 24 14.80 -25.88 -37.59
C ALA A 24 14.26 -24.64 -38.33
N ALA A 25 13.24 -23.97 -37.80
CA ALA A 25 12.67 -22.74 -38.38
C ALA A 25 13.39 -21.46 -37.91
N ALA A 26 14.16 -21.55 -36.82
CA ALA A 26 14.86 -20.41 -36.21
C ALA A 26 16.32 -20.26 -36.68
N GLU A 27 16.90 -21.32 -37.28
CA GLU A 27 18.29 -21.30 -37.73
C GLU A 27 18.44 -20.43 -38.98
N GLY A 28 19.05 -19.25 -38.82
CA GLY A 28 19.29 -18.28 -39.90
C GLY A 28 18.25 -17.17 -40.04
N ALA A 29 17.22 -17.11 -39.17
CA ALA A 29 16.23 -16.03 -39.18
C ALA A 29 16.67 -14.83 -38.32
N SER A 30 16.55 -13.61 -38.86
CA SER A 30 16.83 -12.35 -38.14
C SER A 30 15.77 -12.03 -37.07
N SER A 31 14.60 -12.65 -37.15
CA SER A 31 13.55 -12.61 -36.14
C SER A 31 12.64 -13.82 -36.29
N VAL A 32 12.07 -14.29 -35.18
CA VAL A 32 11.09 -15.37 -35.15
C VAL A 32 9.81 -14.83 -34.53
N PHE A 33 8.66 -15.06 -35.18
CA PHE A 33 7.36 -14.69 -34.67
C PHE A 33 6.67 -15.91 -34.08
N TYR A 34 6.25 -15.81 -32.83
CA TYR A 34 5.39 -16.80 -32.18
C TYR A 34 3.96 -16.26 -32.20
N MET A 35 3.03 -17.06 -32.70
CA MET A 35 1.59 -16.88 -32.51
C MET A 35 1.17 -17.81 -31.38
N ILE A 36 0.59 -17.26 -30.33
CA ILE A 36 0.11 -18.03 -29.19
C ILE A 36 -1.37 -17.73 -29.05
N GLU A 37 -2.19 -18.77 -28.95
CA GLU A 37 -3.59 -18.64 -28.52
C GLU A 37 -3.63 -18.77 -26.99
N GLY A 38 -3.94 -17.68 -26.29
CA GLY A 38 -4.01 -17.64 -24.82
C GLY A 38 -3.58 -16.31 -24.21
N ASP A 39 -3.59 -16.24 -22.87
CA ASP A 39 -3.19 -15.04 -22.10
C ASP A 39 -1.66 -14.83 -22.19
N HIS A 40 -1.27 -13.60 -22.52
CA HIS A 40 0.12 -13.21 -22.68
C HIS A 40 0.90 -13.18 -21.36
N LEU A 41 0.24 -13.05 -20.20
CA LEU A 41 0.90 -13.03 -18.89
C LEU A 41 1.45 -14.42 -18.51
N VAL A 42 0.69 -15.48 -18.82
CA VAL A 42 1.08 -16.88 -18.58
C VAL A 42 2.32 -17.27 -19.37
N PHE A 43 2.54 -16.66 -20.55
CA PHE A 43 3.72 -16.91 -21.38
C PHE A 43 5.02 -16.40 -20.73
N PHE A 44 4.96 -15.25 -20.07
CA PHE A 44 6.13 -14.66 -19.39
C PHE A 44 6.47 -15.38 -18.09
N GLU A 45 5.43 -15.83 -17.37
CA GLU A 45 5.56 -16.71 -16.21
C GLU A 45 6.19 -18.07 -16.60
N TRP A 46 5.76 -18.65 -17.73
CA TRP A 46 6.35 -19.87 -18.31
C TRP A 46 7.82 -19.70 -18.73
N LEU A 47 8.23 -18.51 -19.18
CA LEU A 47 9.61 -18.22 -19.55
C LEU A 47 10.50 -17.78 -18.36
N GLN A 48 9.94 -17.61 -17.16
CA GLN A 48 10.59 -16.91 -16.03
C GLN A 48 11.23 -15.57 -16.43
N LEU A 49 10.67 -14.88 -17.43
CA LEU A 49 11.11 -13.55 -17.84
C LEU A 49 10.06 -12.54 -17.43
N ALA A 50 10.48 -11.43 -16.84
CA ALA A 50 9.63 -10.24 -16.75
C ALA A 50 9.26 -9.77 -18.17
N PRO A 51 8.00 -9.39 -18.44
CA PRO A 51 7.60 -8.87 -19.74
C PRO A 51 8.49 -7.68 -20.16
N PRO A 52 9.00 -7.61 -21.41
CA PRO A 52 9.77 -6.47 -21.88
C PRO A 52 8.91 -5.21 -21.85
N GLY A 53 9.13 -4.34 -20.86
CA GLY A 53 8.38 -3.11 -20.63
C GLY A 53 7.64 -3.05 -19.29
N HIS A 54 7.46 -4.19 -18.60
CA HIS A 54 7.00 -4.24 -17.20
C HIS A 54 8.13 -4.77 -16.34
N PRO A 55 9.03 -3.90 -15.88
CA PRO A 55 9.85 -4.26 -14.74
C PRO A 55 8.90 -4.49 -13.54
N LEU A 56 9.32 -5.27 -12.54
CA LEU A 56 8.58 -5.51 -11.28
C LEU A 56 8.40 -4.23 -10.42
N ILE A 57 8.15 -3.08 -11.07
CA ILE A 57 8.28 -1.71 -10.56
C ILE A 57 7.01 -1.18 -9.90
N ASP A 58 5.91 -1.93 -9.92
CA ASP A 58 4.67 -1.50 -9.28
C ASP A 58 4.45 -2.14 -7.89
N ALA A 59 5.42 -2.88 -7.36
CA ALA A 59 5.31 -3.44 -6.02
C ALA A 59 5.47 -2.36 -4.93
N SER A 60 4.56 -2.34 -3.97
CA SER A 60 4.65 -1.58 -2.74
C SER A 60 5.82 -2.02 -1.88
N ASN A 61 6.42 -1.07 -1.18
CA ASN A 61 7.61 -1.24 -0.39
C ASN A 61 7.48 -0.65 1.02
N PRO A 62 8.31 -1.07 1.99
CA PRO A 62 8.23 -0.56 3.35
C PRO A 62 8.87 0.82 3.47
N ALA A 63 8.20 1.69 4.22
CA ALA A 63 8.70 2.97 4.69
C ALA A 63 8.48 3.10 6.20
N ILE A 64 9.32 3.89 6.85
CA ILE A 64 9.09 4.31 8.23
C ILE A 64 9.30 5.81 8.43
N VAL A 65 8.59 6.36 9.42
CA VAL A 65 8.85 7.70 9.96
C VAL A 65 9.35 7.61 11.39
N ARG A 66 10.55 8.13 11.62
CA ARG A 66 11.19 8.19 12.94
C ARG A 66 11.09 9.59 13.51
N HIS A 67 10.82 9.67 14.81
CA HIS A 67 10.71 10.93 15.57
C HIS A 67 9.74 11.96 14.93
N GLY A 68 8.76 11.47 14.16
CA GLY A 68 7.70 12.25 13.54
C GLY A 68 8.10 13.12 12.34
N ASN A 69 9.37 13.13 11.89
CA ASN A 69 9.73 13.90 10.69
C ASN A 69 10.91 13.35 9.88
N GLN A 70 11.49 12.23 10.28
CA GLN A 70 12.60 11.59 9.56
C GLN A 70 12.05 10.41 8.78
N TRP A 71 12.09 10.48 7.46
CA TRP A 71 11.53 9.48 6.57
C TRP A 71 12.63 8.55 6.08
N TYR A 72 12.36 7.26 6.12
CA TYR A 72 13.27 6.19 5.72
C TYR A 72 12.49 5.24 4.83
N LEU A 73 12.74 5.33 3.53
CA LEU A 73 12.12 4.51 2.51
C LEU A 73 13.12 3.41 2.11
N ARG A 74 12.59 2.22 1.84
CA ARG A 74 13.34 1.11 1.29
C ARG A 74 12.65 0.64 0.02
N ASP A 75 13.41 0.30 -1.01
CA ASP A 75 12.95 -0.09 -2.36
C ASP A 75 12.89 -1.62 -2.54
N SER A 76 12.69 -2.34 -1.43
CA SER A 76 12.55 -3.79 -1.44
C SER A 76 11.86 -4.30 -0.17
N LEU A 77 11.13 -5.40 -0.29
CA LEU A 77 10.49 -6.14 0.81
C LEU A 77 11.50 -6.92 1.67
N THR A 78 12.49 -6.22 2.20
CA THR A 78 13.57 -6.82 3.00
C THR A 78 13.91 -5.93 4.19
N GLY A 79 14.72 -6.46 5.11
CA GLY A 79 15.33 -5.65 6.16
C GLY A 79 16.60 -4.93 5.68
N GLY A 80 17.15 -4.04 6.51
CA GLY A 80 18.42 -3.36 6.23
C GLY A 80 18.32 -1.83 6.27
N PRO A 81 19.36 -1.11 5.79
CA PRO A 81 19.34 0.35 5.76
C PRO A 81 18.29 0.88 4.79
N ALA A 82 17.80 2.11 5.01
CA ALA A 82 16.97 2.79 4.03
C ALA A 82 17.75 3.08 2.74
N THR A 83 17.07 3.03 1.60
CA THR A 83 17.64 3.45 0.31
C THR A 83 17.43 4.94 0.07
N THR A 84 16.33 5.49 0.56
CA THR A 84 16.04 6.93 0.54
C THR A 84 15.78 7.44 1.95
N THR A 85 16.39 8.58 2.29
CA THR A 85 16.16 9.25 3.58
C THR A 85 16.02 10.75 3.40
N PHE A 86 15.03 11.35 4.06
CA PHE A 86 14.82 12.79 4.05
C PHE A 86 14.10 13.27 5.31
N TYR A 87 14.00 14.59 5.48
CA TYR A 87 13.26 15.21 6.58
C TYR A 87 12.07 15.97 6.00
N TYR A 88 10.86 15.70 6.48
CA TYR A 88 9.67 16.47 6.12
C TYR A 88 8.68 16.51 7.28
N GLY A 89 8.01 17.63 7.47
CA GLY A 89 7.13 17.87 8.61
C GLY A 89 7.86 18.21 9.91
N ARG A 90 7.15 18.08 11.03
CA ARG A 90 7.60 18.35 12.40
C ARG A 90 7.29 17.15 13.28
N SER A 91 8.07 16.96 14.34
CA SER A 91 7.90 15.84 15.27
C SER A 91 6.52 15.76 15.95
N GLY A 92 5.80 16.89 16.02
CA GLY A 92 4.44 16.97 16.59
C GLY A 92 3.32 16.92 15.55
N ASP A 93 3.62 16.57 14.29
CA ASP A 93 2.57 16.34 13.30
C ASP A 93 1.78 15.07 13.69
N SER A 94 0.46 15.14 13.53
CA SER A 94 -0.50 14.19 14.07
C SER A 94 -0.62 12.89 13.27
N GLN A 95 -0.45 12.96 11.95
CA GLN A 95 -0.53 11.81 11.05
C GLN A 95 0.45 11.99 9.89
N HIS A 96 0.91 10.86 9.33
CA HIS A 96 1.92 10.77 8.28
C HIS A 96 1.45 9.77 7.22
N MET A 97 1.68 10.06 5.95
CA MET A 97 1.28 9.19 4.84
C MET A 97 2.20 9.41 3.62
N LEU A 98 2.23 8.43 2.72
CA LEU A 98 2.87 8.50 1.41
C LEU A 98 1.80 8.24 0.37
N CYS A 99 1.60 9.21 -0.54
CA CYS A 99 0.58 9.11 -1.59
C CYS A 99 1.07 9.85 -2.84
N ASP A 100 0.56 9.47 -4.01
CA ASP A 100 0.86 10.14 -5.27
C ASP A 100 -0.01 11.38 -5.46
N TRP A 101 0.36 12.47 -4.81
CA TRP A 101 -0.40 13.72 -4.82
C TRP A 101 -0.48 14.37 -6.21
N ASN A 102 0.48 14.11 -7.10
CA ASN A 102 0.54 14.77 -8.40
C ASN A 102 0.25 13.87 -9.59
N GLY A 103 -0.03 12.59 -9.37
CA GLY A 103 -0.41 11.62 -10.39
C GLY A 103 0.77 11.24 -11.30
N ASP A 104 2.00 11.23 -10.78
CA ASP A 104 3.20 10.89 -11.53
C ASP A 104 3.71 9.45 -11.32
N GLY A 105 2.97 8.67 -10.54
CA GLY A 105 3.27 7.30 -10.15
C GLY A 105 4.19 7.16 -8.94
N THR A 106 4.67 8.27 -8.34
CA THR A 106 5.56 8.22 -7.17
C THR A 106 4.85 8.68 -5.91
N GLN A 107 4.81 7.83 -4.88
CA GLN A 107 4.25 8.24 -3.60
C GLN A 107 5.22 9.15 -2.82
N THR A 108 4.67 10.26 -2.34
CA THR A 108 5.43 11.37 -1.76
C THR A 108 4.80 11.83 -0.43
N PRO A 109 5.56 12.48 0.46
CA PRO A 109 5.16 12.62 1.86
C PRO A 109 4.06 13.65 2.06
N GLY A 110 3.08 13.27 2.89
CA GLY A 110 2.07 14.14 3.45
C GLY A 110 2.04 14.07 4.97
N VAL A 111 1.77 15.20 5.62
CA VAL A 111 1.56 15.26 7.07
C VAL A 111 0.32 16.05 7.43
N ILE A 112 -0.33 15.63 8.52
CA ILE A 112 -1.45 16.37 9.12
C ILE A 112 -0.97 17.10 10.37
N ARG A 113 -1.12 18.42 10.39
CA ARG A 113 -0.81 19.23 11.57
C ARG A 113 -2.10 19.85 12.13
N ILE A 114 -2.37 19.60 13.40
CA ILE A 114 -3.47 20.30 14.09
C ILE A 114 -3.01 21.71 14.48
N ILE A 115 -3.68 22.72 13.94
CA ILE A 115 -3.47 24.14 14.28
C ILE A 115 -4.84 24.69 14.67
N ASP A 116 -4.95 25.24 15.89
CA ASP A 116 -6.19 25.79 16.43
C ASP A 116 -7.41 24.84 16.30
N GLY A 117 -7.16 23.55 16.55
CA GLY A 117 -8.19 22.50 16.46
C GLY A 117 -8.61 22.14 15.03
N ARG A 118 -7.81 22.48 14.01
CA ARG A 118 -8.11 22.19 12.60
C ARG A 118 -6.99 21.36 11.95
N PRO A 119 -7.33 20.30 11.20
CA PRO A 119 -6.36 19.48 10.49
C PRO A 119 -5.84 20.20 9.24
N ASN A 120 -4.59 20.65 9.29
CA ASN A 120 -3.89 21.22 8.14
C ASN A 120 -3.14 20.10 7.42
N TRP A 121 -3.53 19.85 6.19
CA TRP A 121 -2.86 18.96 5.26
C TRP A 121 -1.67 19.71 4.67
N LEU A 122 -0.48 19.13 4.79
CA LEU A 122 0.77 19.68 4.27
C LEU A 122 1.40 18.59 3.39
N LEU A 123 1.27 18.75 2.08
CA LEU A 123 1.64 17.74 1.09
C LEU A 123 2.83 18.21 0.27
N ARG A 124 3.72 17.28 -0.08
CA ARG A 124 4.92 17.54 -0.88
C ARG A 124 4.94 16.56 -2.04
N ASN A 125 5.17 17.04 -3.26
CA ASN A 125 5.22 16.22 -4.47
C ASN A 125 6.64 15.63 -4.72
N THR A 126 7.47 15.55 -3.67
CA THR A 126 8.85 15.06 -3.78
C THR A 126 9.27 14.39 -2.48
N GLN A 127 10.09 13.35 -2.57
CA GLN A 127 10.70 12.67 -1.42
C GLN A 127 11.85 13.52 -0.83
N SER A 128 11.53 14.74 -0.41
CA SER A 128 12.48 15.74 0.05
C SER A 128 11.93 16.58 1.20
N GLY A 129 12.80 17.35 1.84
CA GLY A 129 12.36 18.40 2.76
C GLY A 129 11.88 19.66 2.06
N GLY A 130 11.58 20.68 2.86
CA GLY A 130 11.14 21.99 2.38
C GLY A 130 9.68 22.27 2.70
N SER A 131 9.17 23.35 2.10
CA SER A 131 7.77 23.75 2.23
C SER A 131 6.84 22.76 1.52
N ALA A 132 5.60 22.68 1.98
CA ALA A 132 4.55 21.95 1.28
C ALA A 132 4.26 22.59 -0.09
N ASP A 133 4.01 21.77 -1.10
CA ASP A 133 3.49 22.18 -2.40
C ASP A 133 2.00 22.47 -2.32
N HIS A 134 1.27 21.69 -1.50
CA HIS A 134 -0.15 21.89 -1.22
C HIS A 134 -0.39 22.04 0.27
N SER A 135 -1.17 23.05 0.64
CA SER A 135 -1.53 23.30 2.04
C SER A 135 -2.98 23.74 2.15
N PHE A 136 -3.80 22.99 2.88
CA PHE A 136 -5.21 23.29 3.06
C PHE A 136 -5.77 22.64 4.34
N ILE A 137 -7.00 23.00 4.71
CA ILE A 137 -7.72 22.41 5.84
C ILE A 137 -8.82 21.52 5.31
N TYR A 138 -8.85 20.26 5.75
CA TYR A 138 -9.89 19.31 5.38
C TYR A 138 -10.17 18.31 6.51
N GLY A 139 -11.44 18.12 6.86
CA GLY A 139 -11.88 17.30 7.99
C GLY A 139 -11.92 18.04 9.33
N ARG A 140 -12.04 17.27 10.40
CA ARG A 140 -12.02 17.69 11.82
C ARG A 140 -10.76 17.14 12.51
N ALA A 141 -10.42 17.69 13.66
CA ALA A 141 -9.18 17.33 14.36
C ALA A 141 -9.15 15.88 14.87
N ASP A 142 -10.32 15.29 15.08
CA ASP A 142 -10.54 13.91 15.52
C ASP A 142 -10.74 12.92 14.36
N ASP A 143 -10.82 13.41 13.11
CA ASP A 143 -10.92 12.52 11.96
C ASP A 143 -9.58 11.83 11.67
N ARG A 144 -9.64 10.58 11.22
CA ARG A 144 -8.47 9.82 10.72
C ARG A 144 -8.26 10.14 9.25
N ALA A 145 -7.08 10.61 8.88
CA ALA A 145 -6.77 10.99 7.51
C ALA A 145 -6.33 9.76 6.71
N VAL A 146 -6.77 9.72 5.45
CA VAL A 146 -6.42 8.69 4.47
C VAL A 146 -6.20 9.34 3.10
N CYS A 147 -5.61 8.62 2.15
CA CYS A 147 -5.47 9.07 0.79
C CYS A 147 -5.69 7.90 -0.17
N GLY A 148 -6.17 8.21 -1.37
CA GLY A 148 -6.33 7.25 -2.45
C GLY A 148 -6.81 7.90 -3.73
N ASP A 149 -6.70 7.19 -4.84
CA ASP A 149 -7.28 7.55 -6.13
C ASP A 149 -8.76 7.16 -6.18
N TRP A 150 -9.60 8.05 -5.66
CA TRP A 150 -11.05 7.82 -5.56
C TRP A 150 -11.78 7.87 -6.92
N ASN A 151 -11.14 8.40 -7.95
CA ASN A 151 -11.76 8.69 -9.25
C ASN A 151 -11.03 8.09 -10.46
N GLY A 152 -9.98 7.31 -10.24
CA GLY A 152 -9.25 6.54 -11.24
C GLY A 152 -8.48 7.39 -12.23
N ASP A 153 -8.00 8.57 -11.80
CA ASP A 153 -7.20 9.46 -12.66
C ASP A 153 -5.70 9.35 -12.42
N GLY A 154 -5.29 8.44 -11.53
CA GLY A 154 -3.91 8.21 -11.10
C GLY A 154 -3.44 9.16 -9.99
N GLN A 155 -4.19 10.22 -9.66
CA GLN A 155 -3.83 11.12 -8.56
C GLN A 155 -4.49 10.67 -7.26
N GLN A 156 -3.67 10.39 -6.25
CA GLN A 156 -4.18 10.12 -4.91
C GLN A 156 -4.52 11.42 -4.19
N THR A 157 -5.72 11.45 -3.59
CA THR A 157 -6.30 12.67 -3.02
C THR A 157 -6.87 12.42 -1.61
N PRO A 158 -7.11 13.48 -0.80
CA PRO A 158 -7.51 13.34 0.60
C PRO A 158 -8.83 12.61 0.82
N GLY A 159 -8.88 11.81 1.88
CA GLY A 159 -10.09 11.37 2.54
C GLY A 159 -9.94 11.50 4.05
N VAL A 160 -11.06 11.54 4.76
CA VAL A 160 -11.09 11.43 6.22
C VAL A 160 -12.16 10.46 6.68
N VAL A 161 -11.87 9.72 7.74
CA VAL A 161 -12.78 8.77 8.38
C VAL A 161 -13.13 9.29 9.75
N ARG A 162 -14.43 9.43 10.00
CA ARG A 162 -14.98 9.91 11.27
C ARG A 162 -15.72 8.79 11.97
N GLU A 163 -15.30 8.48 13.17
CA GLU A 163 -16.07 7.63 14.09
C GLU A 163 -17.24 8.43 14.69
N ARG A 164 -18.42 7.82 14.71
CA ARG A 164 -19.59 8.37 15.38
C ARG A 164 -19.77 7.77 16.76
N ALA A 165 -20.61 8.42 17.57
CA ALA A 165 -20.89 7.96 18.93
C ALA A 165 -21.56 6.57 19.02
N ASP A 166 -22.13 6.07 17.92
CA ASP A 166 -22.70 4.73 17.80
C ASP A 166 -21.67 3.68 17.32
N GLY A 167 -20.40 4.06 17.19
CA GLY A 167 -19.31 3.22 16.70
C GLY A 167 -19.24 3.11 15.18
N THR A 168 -20.17 3.71 14.42
CA THR A 168 -20.11 3.66 12.95
C THR A 168 -19.01 4.57 12.40
N TYR A 169 -18.39 4.15 11.29
CA TYR A 169 -17.40 4.95 10.58
C TYR A 169 -18.03 5.61 9.34
N VAL A 170 -17.85 6.92 9.22
CA VAL A 170 -18.27 7.71 8.08
C VAL A 170 -17.04 8.16 7.30
N TRP A 171 -17.00 7.80 6.04
CA TRP A 171 -15.97 8.20 5.11
C TRP A 171 -16.37 9.50 4.42
N HIS A 172 -15.43 10.43 4.32
CA HIS A 172 -15.56 11.70 3.62
C HIS A 172 -14.40 11.80 2.63
N LEU A 173 -14.66 11.53 1.36
CA LEU A 173 -13.63 11.46 0.32
C LEU A 173 -13.63 12.74 -0.53
N HIS A 174 -12.44 13.21 -0.93
CA HIS A 174 -12.27 14.42 -1.70
C HIS A 174 -11.28 14.23 -2.85
N SER A 175 -11.79 14.16 -4.09
CA SER A 175 -11.00 14.05 -5.32
C SER A 175 -10.24 15.33 -5.73
N TRP A 176 -9.84 16.16 -4.76
CA TRP A 176 -9.12 17.40 -5.04
C TRP A 176 -8.14 17.73 -3.89
N LEU A 177 -6.97 18.26 -4.23
CA LEU A 177 -5.99 18.76 -3.26
C LEU A 177 -6.34 20.15 -2.71
N ARG A 178 -7.51 20.25 -2.08
CA ARG A 178 -7.98 21.48 -1.45
C ARG A 178 -8.91 21.19 -0.27
N GLY A 179 -9.14 22.21 0.54
CA GLY A 179 -10.20 22.18 1.54
C GLY A 179 -11.59 22.31 0.91
N GLY A 180 -12.61 22.02 1.68
CA GLY A 180 -14.00 22.12 1.24
C GLY A 180 -14.86 20.98 1.78
N ALA A 181 -16.09 20.90 1.25
CA ALA A 181 -16.95 19.74 1.48
C ALA A 181 -16.38 18.53 0.74
N ALA A 182 -16.61 17.34 1.31
CA ALA A 182 -16.31 16.08 0.64
C ALA A 182 -17.09 15.97 -0.67
N GLY A 183 -16.48 15.35 -1.69
CA GLY A 183 -17.19 15.00 -2.93
C GLY A 183 -18.14 13.84 -2.72
N VAL A 184 -17.75 12.87 -1.89
CA VAL A 184 -18.52 11.68 -1.56
C VAL A 184 -18.50 11.46 -0.05
N SER A 185 -19.62 11.02 0.53
CA SER A 185 -19.70 10.67 1.95
C SER A 185 -20.66 9.52 2.18
N PHE A 186 -20.24 8.53 2.95
CA PHE A 186 -21.00 7.30 3.19
C PHE A 186 -20.54 6.61 4.48
N GLU A 187 -21.36 5.69 4.97
CA GLU A 187 -21.05 4.87 6.14
C GLU A 187 -20.49 3.52 5.67
N PHE A 188 -19.34 3.13 6.22
CA PHE A 188 -18.78 1.80 6.00
C PHE A 188 -17.90 1.41 7.18
N GLY A 189 -18.24 0.25 7.77
CA GLY A 189 -17.62 -0.29 8.97
C GLY A 189 -18.19 0.28 10.26
N GLN A 190 -18.02 -0.49 11.33
CA GLN A 190 -18.48 -0.16 12.67
C GLN A 190 -17.52 -0.80 13.68
N ASP A 191 -17.18 -0.08 14.75
CA ASP A 191 -16.49 -0.64 15.91
C ASP A 191 -17.34 -1.75 16.54
N GLN A 192 -16.88 -2.99 16.39
CA GLN A 192 -17.57 -4.18 16.88
C GLN A 192 -17.37 -4.41 18.38
N TYR A 193 -16.33 -3.82 18.98
CA TYR A 193 -15.94 -4.06 20.37
C TYR A 193 -15.70 -2.75 21.13
N PRO A 194 -16.69 -1.84 21.17
CA PRO A 194 -16.52 -0.50 21.71
C PRO A 194 -16.19 -0.53 23.21
N GLY A 195 -15.07 0.09 23.57
CA GLY A 195 -14.58 0.16 24.95
C GLY A 195 -13.91 -1.11 25.46
N GLU A 196 -13.93 -2.20 24.68
CA GLU A 196 -13.17 -3.43 24.95
C GLU A 196 -11.82 -3.42 24.23
N LEU A 197 -11.80 -2.97 22.96
CA LEU A 197 -10.61 -2.93 22.12
C LEU A 197 -10.33 -1.50 21.58
N PRO A 198 -9.11 -1.22 21.10
CA PRO A 198 -8.81 0.05 20.44
C PRO A 198 -9.67 0.25 19.18
N PRO A 199 -9.94 1.51 18.78
CA PRO A 199 -10.72 1.81 17.58
C PRO A 199 -10.10 1.22 16.31
N ALA A 200 -10.99 0.85 15.39
CA ALA A 200 -10.63 0.24 14.12
C ALA A 200 -9.72 1.13 13.25
N TRP A 201 -8.77 0.53 12.53
CA TRP A 201 -7.92 1.22 11.56
C TRP A 201 -8.60 1.34 10.20
N PRO A 202 -8.83 2.55 9.67
CA PRO A 202 -9.17 2.71 8.27
C PRO A 202 -7.97 2.39 7.41
N VAL A 203 -8.22 1.64 6.35
CA VAL A 203 -7.24 1.25 5.34
C VAL A 203 -7.82 1.53 3.95
N VAL A 204 -6.93 1.77 3.00
CA VAL A 204 -7.28 2.15 1.63
C VAL A 204 -6.37 1.38 0.69
N GLY A 205 -6.92 0.93 -0.43
CA GLY A 205 -6.15 0.33 -1.51
C GLY A 205 -7.02 -0.05 -2.71
N ASP A 206 -6.37 -0.39 -3.82
CA ASP A 206 -6.99 -0.99 -4.99
C ASP A 206 -7.20 -2.47 -4.72
N TRP A 207 -8.41 -2.79 -4.34
CA TRP A 207 -8.71 -4.10 -3.81
C TRP A 207 -8.83 -5.18 -4.88
N ASN A 208 -9.45 -4.82 -5.98
CA ASN A 208 -9.82 -5.73 -7.06
C ASN A 208 -8.97 -5.54 -8.32
N GLY A 209 -8.01 -4.59 -8.30
CA GLY A 209 -7.05 -4.36 -9.36
C GLY A 209 -7.64 -3.56 -10.52
N ASN A 210 -8.61 -2.69 -10.23
CA ASN A 210 -9.31 -1.92 -11.26
C ASN A 210 -8.69 -0.53 -11.51
N GLY A 211 -7.64 -0.17 -10.77
CA GLY A 211 -6.96 1.12 -10.79
C GLY A 211 -7.58 2.19 -9.90
N TYR A 212 -8.58 1.85 -9.08
CA TYR A 212 -9.22 2.77 -8.15
C TYR A 212 -8.97 2.34 -6.71
N ASP A 213 -8.61 3.30 -5.87
CA ASP A 213 -8.55 3.05 -4.43
C ASP A 213 -9.96 3.01 -3.84
N SER A 214 -10.16 2.06 -2.92
CA SER A 214 -11.41 1.88 -2.19
C SER A 214 -11.14 1.64 -0.70
N VAL A 215 -12.18 1.37 0.09
CA VAL A 215 -12.11 1.54 1.54
C VAL A 215 -12.10 0.23 2.31
N GLY A 216 -11.54 0.26 3.50
CA GLY A 216 -11.46 -0.89 4.39
C GLY A 216 -11.37 -0.46 5.85
N ILE A 217 -11.81 -1.34 6.74
CA ILE A 217 -11.67 -1.19 8.19
C ILE A 217 -11.02 -2.46 8.74
N VAL A 218 -9.99 -2.28 9.57
CA VAL A 218 -9.30 -3.36 10.29
C VAL A 218 -9.58 -3.23 11.77
N GLN A 219 -10.05 -4.30 12.41
CA GLN A 219 -10.47 -4.31 13.80
C GLN A 219 -9.71 -5.36 14.59
N GLY A 220 -9.41 -5.06 15.86
CA GLY A 220 -9.01 -6.10 16.79
C GLY A 220 -10.19 -7.03 17.07
N HIS A 221 -9.89 -8.31 17.25
CA HIS A 221 -10.83 -9.31 17.77
C HIS A 221 -10.44 -9.66 19.23
N PRO A 222 -11.40 -10.02 20.11
CA PRO A 222 -11.10 -10.41 21.50
C PRO A 222 -10.09 -11.56 21.64
N ASP A 223 -10.02 -12.43 20.65
CA ASP A 223 -9.04 -13.53 20.58
C ASP A 223 -7.62 -13.04 20.21
N GLY A 224 -7.43 -11.72 20.09
CA GLY A 224 -6.15 -11.11 19.77
C GLY A 224 -5.78 -11.21 18.30
N GLN A 225 -6.76 -11.30 17.40
CA GLN A 225 -6.57 -11.36 15.95
C GLN A 225 -6.94 -10.02 15.30
N LEU A 226 -6.57 -9.81 14.03
CA LEU A 226 -7.05 -8.66 13.24
C LEU A 226 -8.06 -9.12 12.18
N GLN A 227 -9.28 -8.61 12.28
CA GLN A 227 -10.33 -8.79 11.28
C GLN A 227 -10.27 -7.66 10.25
N TRP A 228 -10.23 -8.02 8.98
CA TRP A 228 -10.16 -7.13 7.84
C TRP A 228 -11.51 -7.15 7.12
N GLN A 229 -12.14 -5.98 7.01
CA GLN A 229 -13.39 -5.79 6.30
C GLN A 229 -13.17 -4.78 5.18
N LEU A 230 -13.09 -5.26 3.94
CA LEU A 230 -12.70 -4.46 2.77
C LEU A 230 -13.88 -4.38 1.81
N ARG A 231 -13.99 -3.25 1.12
CA ARG A 231 -15.07 -2.96 0.19
C ARG A 231 -14.52 -2.42 -1.11
N ASP A 232 -14.89 -3.04 -2.22
CA ASP A 232 -14.39 -2.77 -3.57
C ASP A 232 -15.03 -1.52 -4.21
N ALA A 233 -15.66 -0.67 -3.38
CA ALA A 233 -16.42 0.50 -3.78
C ALA A 233 -16.32 1.62 -2.72
N THR A 234 -16.55 2.85 -3.16
CA THR A 234 -16.57 4.05 -2.30
C THR A 234 -18.01 4.47 -1.97
N ASP A 235 -18.79 3.51 -1.46
CA ASP A 235 -20.18 3.68 -1.04
C ASP A 235 -20.50 2.86 0.23
N ALA A 236 -21.71 3.02 0.74
CA ALA A 236 -22.18 2.24 1.88
C ALA A 236 -22.53 0.80 1.47
N GLY A 237 -22.33 -0.15 2.39
CA GLY A 237 -22.69 -1.55 2.15
C GLY A 237 -21.99 -2.52 3.07
N ALA A 238 -22.27 -3.81 2.86
CA ALA A 238 -21.51 -4.89 3.48
C ALA A 238 -20.08 -4.93 2.91
N PRO A 239 -19.09 -5.47 3.65
CA PRO A 239 -17.78 -5.74 3.06
C PRO A 239 -17.90 -6.77 1.93
N ASP A 240 -17.12 -6.59 0.87
CA ASP A 240 -16.93 -7.58 -0.18
C ASP A 240 -15.92 -8.66 0.27
N TRP A 241 -15.01 -8.29 1.17
CA TRP A 241 -14.02 -9.16 1.80
C TRP A 241 -14.12 -9.06 3.32
N ASP A 242 -14.35 -10.18 4.00
CA ASP A 242 -14.35 -10.28 5.45
C ASP A 242 -13.52 -11.49 5.87
N PHE A 243 -12.34 -11.24 6.43
CA PHE A 243 -11.40 -12.30 6.81
C PHE A 243 -10.53 -11.90 7.99
N VAL A 244 -9.96 -12.90 8.67
CA VAL A 244 -8.95 -12.68 9.70
C VAL A 244 -7.56 -12.86 9.11
N TYR A 245 -6.71 -11.85 9.26
CA TYR A 245 -5.28 -11.96 8.94
C TYR A 245 -4.46 -11.36 10.07
N TYR A 246 -3.48 -12.14 10.53
CA TYR A 246 -2.75 -12.02 11.80
C TYR A 246 -3.41 -12.76 12.98
N ASP A 247 -2.74 -13.86 13.39
CA ASP A 247 -3.10 -14.76 14.50
C ASP A 247 -2.06 -14.71 15.65
N GLY A 248 -1.27 -13.64 15.71
CA GLY A 248 -0.40 -13.42 16.87
C GLY A 248 -1.23 -12.77 17.98
N ALA A 249 -1.32 -13.38 19.16
CA ALA A 249 -2.05 -12.80 20.28
C ALA A 249 -1.63 -11.33 20.52
N ILE A 250 -2.51 -10.39 20.16
CA ILE A 250 -2.28 -8.93 20.29
C ILE A 250 -2.00 -8.50 21.75
N TRP A 251 -2.27 -9.38 22.73
CA TRP A 251 -2.35 -9.06 24.16
C TRP A 251 -1.31 -9.78 25.06
N GLY A 252 -0.10 -10.02 24.57
CA GLY A 252 0.97 -10.67 25.35
C GLY A 252 1.74 -9.76 26.30
N ASP A 253 1.98 -8.51 25.91
CA ASP A 253 2.51 -7.47 26.78
C ASP A 253 2.02 -6.10 26.31
N HIS A 254 1.88 -5.13 27.21
CA HIS A 254 1.41 -3.77 26.89
C HIS A 254 2.44 -2.94 26.07
N LEU A 255 3.48 -3.57 25.51
CA LEU A 255 4.54 -2.93 24.72
C LEU A 255 4.46 -3.30 23.23
N GLU A 256 3.55 -4.21 22.83
CA GLU A 256 3.39 -4.60 21.43
C GLU A 256 2.50 -3.63 20.65
N ARG A 257 3.03 -3.07 19.56
CA ARG A 257 2.25 -2.31 18.57
C ARG A 257 2.04 -3.15 17.33
N HIS A 258 0.77 -3.35 17.00
CA HIS A 258 0.31 -3.94 15.75
C HIS A 258 -0.28 -2.82 14.91
N VAL A 259 0.32 -2.55 13.74
CA VAL A 259 -0.15 -1.53 12.82
C VAL A 259 -0.50 -2.22 11.50
N PRO A 260 -1.79 -2.26 11.13
CA PRO A 260 -2.21 -2.68 9.80
C PRO A 260 -1.58 -1.79 8.74
N ILE A 261 -1.15 -2.41 7.66
CA ILE A 261 -0.54 -1.75 6.50
C ILE A 261 -1.03 -2.42 5.22
N VAL A 262 -1.05 -1.68 4.13
CA VAL A 262 -1.63 -2.10 2.86
C VAL A 262 -0.67 -1.81 1.73
N GLY A 263 -0.63 -2.69 0.73
CA GLY A 263 0.10 -2.44 -0.50
C GLY A 263 0.11 -3.65 -1.40
N ASP A 264 0.31 -3.40 -2.69
CA ASP A 264 0.57 -4.41 -3.70
C ASP A 264 1.97 -5.01 -3.53
N TRP A 265 2.11 -6.03 -2.69
CA TRP A 265 3.42 -6.56 -2.31
C TRP A 265 4.10 -7.36 -3.43
N ASN A 266 3.34 -7.91 -4.37
CA ASN A 266 3.84 -8.75 -5.45
C ASN A 266 3.83 -8.07 -6.83
N GLY A 267 3.30 -6.84 -6.92
CA GLY A 267 3.23 -6.06 -8.15
C GLY A 267 2.16 -6.56 -9.11
N ASP A 268 1.10 -7.20 -8.61
CA ASP A 268 0.00 -7.74 -9.44
C ASP A 268 -1.14 -6.73 -9.70
N GLY A 269 -1.01 -5.51 -9.15
CA GLY A 269 -1.98 -4.44 -9.24
C GLY A 269 -3.05 -4.47 -8.15
N ARG A 270 -3.03 -5.44 -7.23
CA ARG A 270 -4.00 -5.53 -6.12
C ARG A 270 -3.30 -5.37 -4.78
N ASP A 271 -3.89 -4.53 -3.93
CA ASP A 271 -3.33 -4.25 -2.63
C ASP A 271 -3.64 -5.34 -1.59
N GLY A 272 -2.61 -5.99 -1.05
CA GLY A 272 -2.73 -7.04 -0.05
C GLY A 272 -2.67 -6.54 1.40
N PRO A 273 -3.19 -7.31 2.37
CA PRO A 273 -3.10 -6.97 3.79
C PRO A 273 -1.68 -7.18 4.35
N GLY A 274 -1.31 -6.38 5.34
CA GLY A 274 -0.05 -6.47 6.04
C GLY A 274 -0.18 -6.03 7.49
N VAL A 275 0.72 -6.53 8.35
CA VAL A 275 0.82 -6.11 9.75
C VAL A 275 2.28 -5.87 10.11
N THR A 276 2.55 -4.71 10.69
CA THR A 276 3.82 -4.48 11.37
C THR A 276 3.66 -4.73 12.87
N ARG A 277 4.56 -5.56 13.41
CA ARG A 277 4.60 -5.91 14.83
C ARG A 277 5.90 -5.41 15.43
N ALA A 278 5.81 -4.44 16.33
CA ALA A 278 6.92 -4.03 17.18
C ALA A 278 6.73 -4.63 18.58
N SER A 279 7.69 -5.43 19.05
CA SER A 279 7.72 -5.96 20.42
C SER A 279 9.06 -5.62 21.05
N GLY A 280 9.06 -4.95 22.21
CA GLY A 280 10.28 -4.53 22.91
C GLY A 280 11.26 -3.70 22.05
N ALA A 281 12.56 -3.82 22.33
CA ALA A 281 13.61 -3.02 21.69
C ALA A 281 14.08 -3.53 20.32
N VAL A 282 13.39 -4.49 19.70
CA VAL A 282 13.77 -5.02 18.38
C VAL A 282 13.11 -4.24 17.25
N SER A 283 13.75 -4.26 16.07
CA SER A 283 13.15 -3.75 14.83
C SER A 283 11.79 -4.40 14.57
N PRO A 284 10.78 -3.64 14.13
CA PRO A 284 9.46 -4.18 13.87
C PRO A 284 9.55 -5.25 12.78
N GLN A 285 8.79 -6.32 12.99
CA GLN A 285 8.60 -7.38 12.01
C GLN A 285 7.45 -6.98 11.07
N TRP A 286 7.68 -7.14 9.79
CA TRP A 286 6.71 -6.93 8.73
C TRP A 286 6.20 -8.30 8.29
N LEU A 287 4.88 -8.46 8.27
CA LEU A 287 4.18 -9.70 7.94
C LEU A 287 3.17 -9.34 6.84
N LEU A 288 3.56 -9.51 5.58
CA LEU A 288 2.80 -9.04 4.43
C LEU A 288 2.25 -10.25 3.67
N ARG A 289 1.02 -10.13 3.20
CA ARG A 289 0.32 -11.18 2.48
C ARG A 289 -0.22 -10.61 1.19
N ASP A 290 0.03 -11.31 0.10
CA ASP A 290 -0.36 -10.90 -1.25
C ASP A 290 -1.88 -11.04 -1.40
N ASP A 291 -2.43 -12.15 -0.87
CA ASP A 291 -3.86 -12.46 -0.97
C ASP A 291 -4.71 -11.81 0.13
N ARG A 292 -5.89 -11.37 -0.27
CA ARG A 292 -6.95 -10.74 0.55
C ARG A 292 -7.71 -11.78 1.38
N SER A 293 -6.99 -12.57 2.15
CA SER A 293 -7.51 -13.77 2.81
C SER A 293 -6.78 -14.07 4.11
N ALA A 294 -7.36 -14.97 4.90
CA ALA A 294 -6.64 -15.57 6.02
C ALA A 294 -5.44 -16.39 5.55
N GLY A 295 -4.46 -16.57 6.42
CA GLY A 295 -3.29 -17.40 6.14
C GLY A 295 -1.99 -16.86 6.72
N HIS A 296 -0.89 -17.47 6.31
CA HIS A 296 0.45 -17.02 6.67
C HIS A 296 0.88 -15.83 5.80
N ALA A 297 1.83 -15.05 6.31
CA ALA A 297 2.48 -14.01 5.52
C ALA A 297 3.32 -14.64 4.39
N ASP A 298 3.27 -14.04 3.21
CA ASP A 298 4.10 -14.39 2.05
C ASP A 298 5.48 -13.73 2.18
N HIS A 299 5.51 -12.51 2.75
CA HIS A 299 6.75 -11.77 2.99
C HIS A 299 6.95 -11.51 4.48
N VAL A 300 8.12 -11.91 4.99
CA VAL A 300 8.49 -11.72 6.40
C VAL A 300 9.89 -11.16 6.52
N PHE A 301 10.00 -9.95 7.07
CA PHE A 301 11.28 -9.30 7.31
C PHE A 301 11.23 -8.34 8.50
N ARG A 302 12.34 -7.68 8.83
CA ARG A 302 12.40 -6.65 9.87
C ARG A 302 12.98 -5.36 9.32
N TYR A 303 12.28 -4.26 9.52
CA TYR A 303 12.72 -2.94 9.04
C TYR A 303 12.26 -1.85 10.00
N GLY A 304 13.13 -0.87 10.28
CA GLY A 304 12.87 0.21 11.24
C GLY A 304 13.33 -0.09 12.67
N ARG A 305 12.84 0.68 13.62
CA ARG A 305 13.10 0.60 15.07
C ARG A 305 11.79 0.67 15.85
N HIS A 306 11.84 0.29 17.12
CA HIS A 306 10.73 0.44 18.04
C HIS A 306 10.24 1.91 18.06
N LEU A 307 8.92 2.11 17.97
CA LEU A 307 8.20 3.40 17.87
C LEU A 307 8.29 4.15 16.54
N ASP A 308 8.98 3.62 15.53
CA ASP A 308 8.86 4.17 14.19
C ASP A 308 7.42 3.95 13.68
N ILE A 309 6.89 4.93 12.94
CA ILE A 309 5.58 4.81 12.27
C ILE A 309 5.80 4.05 10.97
N ALA A 310 5.13 2.91 10.78
CA ALA A 310 5.21 2.13 9.55
C ALA A 310 4.25 2.67 8.49
N LEU A 311 4.72 2.76 7.25
CA LEU A 311 3.98 3.17 6.05
C LEU A 311 4.41 2.29 4.88
N SER A 312 3.57 2.20 3.85
CA SER A 312 3.95 1.62 2.55
C SER A 312 4.18 2.73 1.55
N TRP A 313 4.97 2.44 0.51
CA TRP A 313 5.17 3.36 -0.60
C TRP A 313 5.44 2.64 -1.93
N ARG A 314 5.15 3.32 -3.03
CA ARG A 314 5.47 2.92 -4.40
C ARG A 314 6.27 4.02 -5.11
#